data_AF-A0A3E0QLN7-F1
#
_entry.id   AF-A0A3E0QLN7-F1
#
_cell.length_a   1.000
_cell.length_b   1.000
_cell.length_c   1.000
_cell.angle_alpha   90.00
_cell.angle_beta   90.00
_cell.angle_gamma   90.00
#
_symmetry.space_group_name_H-M   'P 1'
#
loop_
_entity.id
_entity.type
_entity.pdbx_description
1 polymer ?
#
loop_
_entity_poly.entity_id
_entity_poly.type
_entity_poly.pdbx_seq_one_letter_code
_entity_poly.pdbx_strand_id
1 'polypeptide(L)' 'MFNKIFPKIHTEGYRFLIISGVATLVLYALSTFLGLLGLVITIWVYYFFRDPDRTSINDDKYLVSPADGEIIKVEEVD' A
#
# COMPACT_ATOMS: atom_id res chain seq x y z
N MET A 1 -13.15 13.26 -0.06
CA MET A 1 -13.55 12.07 -0.87
C MET A 1 -12.46 11.68 -1.86
N PHE A 2 -11.87 12.63 -2.60
CA PHE A 2 -10.77 12.37 -3.55
C PHE A 2 -9.59 11.59 -2.95
N ASN A 3 -9.11 11.95 -1.76
CA ASN A 3 -8.00 11.23 -1.10
C ASN A 3 -8.30 9.77 -0.72
N LYS A 4 -9.59 9.38 -0.65
CA LYS A 4 -9.97 7.96 -0.45
C LYS A 4 -9.88 7.14 -1.74
N ILE A 5 -10.14 7.78 -2.88
CA ILE A 5 -10.12 7.14 -4.20
C ILE A 5 -8.69 7.16 -4.77
N PHE A 6 -7.98 8.27 -4.57
CA PHE A 6 -6.59 8.46 -5.00
C PHE A 6 -5.71 8.73 -3.79
N PRO A 7 -5.36 7.70 -3.01
CA PRO A 7 -4.45 7.84 -1.89
C PRO A 7 -3.04 8.19 -2.36
N LYS A 8 -2.25 8.79 -1.46
CA LYS A 8 -0.81 8.95 -1.66
C LYS A 8 -0.17 7.57 -1.72
N ILE A 9 0.89 7.43 -2.51
CA ILE A 9 1.67 6.19 -2.58
C ILE A 9 2.88 6.32 -1.68
N HIS A 10 3.22 5.25 -0.97
CA HIS A 10 4.49 5.11 -0.28
C HIS A 10 5.66 5.29 -1.25
N THR A 11 6.77 5.88 -0.80
CA THR A 11 7.92 6.21 -1.67
C THR A 11 8.44 4.99 -2.45
N GLU A 12 8.51 3.82 -1.81
CA GLU A 12 8.92 2.57 -2.46
C GLU A 12 7.92 2.05 -3.50
N GLY A 13 6.64 2.40 -3.36
CA GLY A 13 5.57 1.95 -4.25
C GLY A 13 5.69 2.48 -5.67
N TYR A 14 6.30 3.65 -5.86
CA TYR A 14 6.52 4.23 -7.20
C TYR A 14 7.38 3.33 -8.09
N ARG A 15 8.39 2.65 -7.53
CA ARG A 15 9.24 1.72 -8.29
C ARG A 15 8.43 0.56 -8.83
N PHE A 16 7.63 -0.08 -7.98
CA PHE A 16 6.78 -1.21 -8.37
C PHE A 16 5.66 -0.78 -9.32
N LEU A 17 5.10 0.40 -9.13
CA LEU A 17 4.08 0.94 -10.02
C LEU A 17 4.62 1.12 -11.44
N ILE A 18 5.81 1.73 -11.59
CA ILE A 18 6.45 1.92 -12.90
C ILE A 18 6.72 0.56 -13.56
N ILE A 19 7.29 -0.40 -12.84
CA ILE A 19 7.56 -1.75 -13.36
C ILE A 19 6.27 -2.41 -13.83
N SER A 20 5.21 -2.38 -13.01
CA SER A 20 3.92 -2.96 -13.38
C SER A 20 3.28 -2.26 -14.57
N GLY A 21 3.41 -0.94 -14.69
CA GLY A 21 2.91 -0.17 -15.83
C GLY A 21 3.62 -0.53 -17.13
N VAL A 22 4.96 -0.63 -17.11
CA VAL A 22 5.75 -1.08 -18.27
C VAL A 22 5.38 -2.51 -18.65
N ALA A 23 5.27 -3.42 -17.68
CA ALA A 23 4.85 -4.80 -17.93
C ALA A 23 3.45 -4.85 -18.58
N THR A 24 2.50 -4.04 -18.10
CA THR A 24 1.16 -3.93 -18.69
C THR A 24 1.19 -3.46 -20.14
N LEU A 25 2.02 -2.47 -20.49
CA LEU A 25 2.18 -2.02 -21.88
C LEU A 25 2.75 -3.12 -22.78
N VAL A 26 3.75 -3.85 -22.30
CA VAL A 26 4.32 -5.00 -23.03
C VAL A 26 3.27 -6.09 -23.23
N LEU A 27 2.51 -6.44 -22.19
CA LEU A 27 1.43 -7.43 -22.27
C LEU A 27 0.33 -6.99 -23.24
N TYR A 28 -0.04 -5.70 -23.23
CA TYR A 28 -1.04 -5.14 -24.13
C TYR A 28 -0.59 -5.20 -25.60
N ALA A 29 0.70 -5.00 -25.87
CA ALA A 29 1.27 -5.16 -27.21
C ALA A 29 1.24 -6.60 -27.72
N LEU A 30 1.30 -7.59 -26.82
CA LEU A 30 1.20 -9.01 -27.18
C LEU A 30 -0.26 -9.46 -27.36
N SER A 31 -1.17 -8.97 -26.51
CA SER A 31 -2.60 -9.28 -26.58
C SER A 31 -3.41 -8.30 -25.74
N THR A 32 -4.53 -7.84 -26.28
CA THR A 32 -5.48 -6.99 -25.54
C THR A 32 -5.96 -7.66 -24.25
N PHE A 33 -6.22 -8.96 -24.25
CA PHE A 33 -6.68 -9.68 -23.06
C PHE A 33 -5.62 -9.69 -21.96
N LEU A 34 -4.36 -9.98 -22.30
CA LEU A 34 -3.25 -9.97 -21.33
C LEU A 34 -2.98 -8.55 -20.83
N GLY A 35 -3.08 -7.55 -21.69
CA GLY A 35 -2.95 -6.15 -21.30
C GLY A 35 -4.05 -5.69 -20.33
N LEU A 36 -5.30 -6.12 -20.50
CA LEU A 36 -6.38 -5.83 -19.54
C LEU A 36 -6.12 -6.49 -18.18
N LEU A 37 -5.65 -7.73 -18.15
CA LEU A 37 -5.22 -8.39 -16.92
C LEU A 37 -4.05 -7.64 -16.25
N GLY A 38 -3.06 -7.23 -17.04
CA GLY A 38 -1.95 -6.39 -16.58
C GLY A 38 -2.46 -5.09 -15.95
N LEU A 39 -3.42 -4.42 -16.59
CA LEU A 39 -3.99 -3.17 -16.11
C LEU A 39 -4.69 -3.34 -14.75
N VAL A 40 -5.44 -4.43 -14.55
CA VAL A 40 -6.03 -4.76 -13.24
C VAL A 40 -4.94 -4.96 -12.19
N ILE A 41 -3.84 -5.64 -12.54
CA ILE A 41 -2.70 -5.84 -11.63
C ILE A 41 -2.01 -4.50 -11.33
N THR A 42 -1.78 -3.62 -12.30
CA THR A 42 -1.20 -2.28 -12.09
C THR A 42 -2.06 -1.46 -11.13
N ILE A 43 -3.39 -1.50 -11.27
CA ILE A 43 -4.32 -0.85 -10.33
C ILE A 43 -4.20 -1.47 -8.94
N TRP A 44 -4.13 -2.80 -8.84
CA TRP A 44 -3.93 -3.47 -7.55
C TRP A 44 -2.60 -3.07 -6.88
N VAL A 45 -1.50 -3.00 -7.64
CA VAL A 45 -0.20 -2.52 -7.15
C VAL A 45 -0.29 -1.08 -6.63
N TYR A 46 -0.98 -0.19 -7.35
CA TYR A 46 -1.22 1.18 -6.88
C TYR A 46 -1.91 1.21 -5.51
N TYR A 47 -2.96 0.40 -5.32
CA TYR A 47 -3.68 0.34 -4.04
C TYR A 47 -2.94 -0.44 -2.95
N PHE A 48 -2.08 -1.38 -3.30
CA PHE A 48 -1.26 -2.13 -2.33
C PHE A 48 -0.27 -1.21 -1.63
N PHE A 49 0.40 -0.32 -2.38
CA PHE A 49 1.38 0.63 -1.85
C PHE A 49 0.78 1.97 -1.40
N ARG A 50 -0.54 2.04 -1.21
CA ARG A 50 -1.18 3.24 -0.67
C ARG A 50 -0.64 3.54 0.74
N ASP A 51 -0.33 4.80 0.99
CA ASP A 51 0.07 5.28 2.30
C ASP A 51 -1.08 6.11 2.91
N PRO A 52 -1.84 5.53 3.86
CA PRO A 52 -2.93 6.24 4.52
C PRO A 52 -2.37 7.22 5.57
N ASP A 53 -3.10 8.31 5.81
CA ASP A 53 -2.76 9.23 6.90
C ASP A 53 -2.89 8.50 8.26
N ARG A 54 -1.86 8.58 9.10
CA ARG A 54 -1.82 8.02 10.46
C ARG A 54 -1.85 9.15 11.49
N THR A 55 -2.72 9.06 12.49
CA THR A 55 -2.83 10.06 13.57
C THR A 55 -2.43 9.44 14.91
N SER A 56 -1.37 9.95 15.52
CA SER A 56 -0.97 9.58 16.89
C SER A 56 -1.71 10.44 17.92
N ILE A 57 -1.85 9.92 19.15
CA ILE A 57 -2.52 10.59 20.28
C ILE A 57 -1.70 11.79 20.78
N ASN A 58 -0.37 11.78 20.61
CA ASN A 58 0.57 12.85 21.00
C ASN A 58 0.44 13.31 22.48
N ASP A 59 0.25 12.36 23.40
CA ASP A 59 0.20 12.61 24.85
C ASP A 59 1.09 11.57 25.56
N ASP A 60 2.02 12.05 26.39
CA ASP A 60 3.03 11.25 27.10
C ASP A 60 2.43 10.31 28.16
N LYS A 61 1.14 10.44 28.48
CA LYS A 61 0.43 9.53 29.39
C LYS A 61 0.01 8.22 28.74
N TYR A 62 0.10 8.11 27.41
CA TYR A 62 -0.36 6.94 26.66
C TYR A 62 0.78 6.23 25.97
N LEU A 63 0.77 4.90 26.04
CA LEU A 63 1.56 4.04 25.16
C LEU A 63 0.71 3.70 23.94
N VAL A 64 1.29 3.88 22.75
CA VAL A 64 0.63 3.55 21.47
C VAL A 64 1.30 2.32 20.84
N SER A 65 0.51 1.47 20.19
CA SER A 65 1.06 0.32 19.47
C SER A 65 1.91 0.81 18.29
N PRO A 66 3.13 0.26 18.10
CA PRO A 66 3.98 0.65 16.97
C PRO A 66 3.49 0.08 15.63
N ALA A 67 2.68 -0.99 15.67
CA ALA A 67 2.16 -1.68 14.49
C ALA A 67 0.77 -2.26 14.76
N ASP A 68 0.03 -2.55 13.70
CA ASP A 68 -1.19 -3.33 13.78
C ASP A 68 -0.85 -4.80 14.08
N GLY A 69 -1.60 -5.42 14.99
CA GLY A 69 -1.35 -6.79 15.41
C GLY A 69 -2.19 -7.18 16.61
N GLU A 70 -1.90 -8.36 17.16
CA GLU A 70 -2.57 -8.89 18.35
C GLU A 70 -1.57 -8.95 19.52
N ILE A 71 -1.99 -8.47 20.69
CA ILE A 71 -1.19 -8.57 21.92
C ILE A 71 -1.38 -9.97 22.50
N ILE A 72 -0.35 -10.80 22.41
CA ILE A 72 -0.41 -12.20 22.87
C ILE A 72 -0.04 -12.33 24.35
N LYS A 73 0.82 -11.45 24.86
CA LYS A 73 1.29 -11.49 26.25
C LYS A 73 1.75 -10.12 26.72
N VAL A 74 1.41 -9.79 27.96
CA VAL A 74 1.97 -8.65 28.71
C VAL A 74 2.43 -9.21 30.05
N GLU A 75 3.71 -9.05 30.38
CA GLU A 75 4.29 -9.53 31.63
C GLU A 75 5.27 -8.50 32.20
N GLU A 76 5.40 -8.50 33.52
CA GLU A 76 6.49 -7.79 34.19
C GLU A 76 7.79 -8.57 33.99
N VAL A 77 8.89 -7.84 33.82
CA VAL A 77 10.23 -8.39 33.60
C VAL A 77 11.15 -7.84 34.70
N ASP A 78 11.94 -8.70 35.32
CA ASP A 78 12.89 -8.34 36.40
C ASP A 78 14.14 -7.59 35.90
#